data_AF-A0A016WIC5-F1
#
_entry.id   AF-A0A016WIC5-F1
#
_cell.length_a   1.000
_cell.length_b   1.000
_cell.length_c   1.000
_cell.angle_alpha   90.00
_cell.angle_beta   90.00
_cell.angle_gamma   90.00
#
_symmetry.space_group_name_H-M   'P 1'
#
loop_
_entity.id
_entity.type
_entity.pdbx_description
1 polymer ?
#
loop_
_entity_poly.entity_id
_entity_poly.type
_entity_poly.pdbx_seq_one_letter_code
_entity_poly.pdbx_strand_id
1 'polypeptide(L)'
;MECIPNIAEIVKHPPWLSAMCLQSSLSAFTVVVSVLFVFRLKGTTMFNFSTILLLSLATLFANIHALVLLGIQSHHFVLSALYTEPCDLSLRSRDCAIPNYLILCCILGMVVCQNALWMDRLAATMFPDAYPKSSKRIGFAFGILVILVSFLVPFLLLRNDPYDDYVLTCVITPKGSAAHVNDLFYSLICLNFIAVFANICLFLINKHKEKMLRFRVSDRFRAYENITVTKWVGIIAFTQFFVMTTYSSAMYVIRTTGGNLPDVQKQNLRIWFYLVPLSTFTLPLISLLALRYVSRQRHTSITRLTHEKVDQSAYMNGLEQMWNKK
;
A
#
# COMPACT_ATOMS: atom_id res chain seq x y z
N MET A 1 -36.58 -12.20 -16.08
CA MET A 1 -35.40 -12.07 -15.21
C MET A 1 -34.64 -10.85 -15.68
N GLU A 2 -34.41 -9.86 -14.81
CA GLU A 2 -33.52 -8.75 -15.15
C GLU A 2 -32.08 -9.25 -15.08
N CYS A 3 -31.34 -9.19 -16.18
CA CYS A 3 -29.93 -9.56 -16.23
C CYS A 3 -29.16 -8.53 -17.07
N ILE A 4 -27.84 -8.46 -16.91
CA ILE A 4 -27.03 -7.42 -17.57
C ILE A 4 -27.04 -7.66 -19.09
N PRO A 5 -27.46 -6.69 -19.91
CA PRO A 5 -27.48 -6.87 -21.36
C PRO A 5 -26.05 -7.03 -21.91
N ASN A 6 -25.90 -7.85 -22.95
CA ASN A 6 -24.63 -8.12 -23.65
C ASN A 6 -23.49 -8.67 -22.78
N ILE A 7 -23.79 -9.23 -21.61
CA ILE A 7 -22.77 -9.74 -20.68
C ILE A 7 -21.85 -10.82 -21.29
N ALA A 8 -22.40 -11.70 -22.12
CA ALA A 8 -21.62 -12.73 -22.81
C ALA A 8 -20.61 -12.12 -23.81
N GLU A 9 -20.93 -10.99 -24.44
CA GLU A 9 -20.03 -10.26 -25.33
C GLU A 9 -18.90 -9.59 -24.54
N ILE A 10 -19.22 -9.02 -23.37
CA ILE A 10 -18.25 -8.36 -22.48
C ILE A 10 -17.19 -9.37 -22.00
N VAL A 11 -17.63 -10.51 -21.47
CA VAL A 11 -16.73 -11.49 -20.85
C VAL A 11 -15.79 -12.15 -21.87
N LYS A 12 -16.23 -12.31 -23.12
CA LYS A 12 -15.41 -12.83 -24.23
C LYS A 12 -14.51 -11.78 -24.88
N HIS A 13 -14.71 -10.50 -24.57
CA HIS A 13 -13.95 -9.43 -25.19
C HIS A 13 -12.46 -9.52 -24.76
N PRO A 14 -11.47 -9.55 -25.68
CA PRO A 14 -10.07 -9.77 -25.33
C PRO A 14 -9.49 -8.75 -24.32
N PRO A 15 -9.83 -7.45 -24.40
CA PRO A 15 -9.55 -6.49 -23.34
C PRO A 15 -10.03 -6.87 -21.93
N TRP A 16 -11.20 -7.51 -21.78
CA TRP A 16 -11.71 -7.93 -20.48
C TRP A 16 -10.84 -9.03 -19.88
N LEU A 17 -10.58 -10.08 -20.67
CA LEU A 17 -9.77 -11.22 -20.27
C LEU A 17 -8.33 -10.82 -19.92
N SER A 18 -7.72 -9.95 -20.74
CA SER A 18 -6.37 -9.45 -20.47
C SER A 18 -6.27 -8.64 -19.17
N ALA A 19 -7.27 -7.82 -18.85
CA ALA A 19 -7.33 -7.10 -17.56
C ALA A 19 -7.43 -8.07 -16.37
N MET A 20 -8.32 -9.08 -16.45
CA MET A 20 -8.46 -10.10 -15.40
C MET A 20 -7.18 -10.90 -15.21
N CYS A 21 -6.53 -11.33 -16.29
CA CYS A 21 -5.25 -12.04 -16.25
C CYS A 21 -4.14 -11.19 -15.60
N LEU A 22 -4.06 -9.91 -15.96
CA LEU A 22 -3.08 -8.98 -15.38
C LEU A 22 -3.31 -8.81 -13.87
N GLN A 23 -4.54 -8.56 -13.44
CA GLN A 23 -4.90 -8.37 -12.03
C GLN A 23 -4.67 -9.64 -11.19
N SER A 24 -4.99 -10.80 -11.76
CA SER A 24 -4.75 -12.10 -11.11
C SER A 24 -3.26 -12.37 -10.98
N SER A 25 -2.47 -12.09 -12.02
CA SER A 25 -1.01 -12.22 -11.99
C SER A 25 -0.40 -11.29 -10.93
N LEU A 26 -0.77 -10.01 -10.91
CA LEU A 26 -0.31 -9.05 -9.90
C LEU A 26 -0.66 -9.51 -8.48
N SER A 27 -1.85 -10.07 -8.28
CA SER A 27 -2.28 -10.57 -6.96
C SER A 27 -1.50 -11.81 -6.54
N ALA A 28 -1.24 -12.75 -7.45
CA ALA A 28 -0.39 -13.90 -7.18
C ALA A 28 1.05 -13.49 -6.83
N PHE A 29 1.64 -12.58 -7.61
CA PHE A 29 2.97 -12.03 -7.32
C PHE A 29 3.00 -11.25 -6.00
N THR A 30 1.92 -10.55 -5.64
CA THR A 30 1.81 -9.84 -4.34
C THR A 30 2.03 -10.81 -3.19
N VAL A 31 1.39 -11.98 -3.20
CA VAL A 31 1.55 -12.99 -2.14
C VAL A 31 2.99 -13.48 -2.08
N VAL A 32 3.58 -13.84 -3.22
CA VAL A 32 4.97 -14.32 -3.29
C VAL A 32 5.96 -13.27 -2.77
N VAL A 33 5.87 -12.03 -3.25
CA VAL A 33 6.76 -10.93 -2.85
C VAL A 33 6.56 -10.58 -1.37
N SER A 34 5.32 -10.62 -0.87
CA SER A 34 5.02 -10.38 0.54
C SER A 34 5.63 -11.42 1.46
N VAL A 35 5.59 -12.69 1.08
CA VAL A 35 6.24 -13.78 1.85
C VAL A 35 7.75 -13.53 1.91
N LEU A 36 8.38 -13.24 0.78
CA LEU A 36 9.82 -12.91 0.73
C LEU A 36 10.15 -11.68 1.59
N PHE A 37 9.30 -10.66 1.55
CA PHE A 37 9.43 -9.46 2.38
C PHE A 37 9.37 -9.79 3.88
N VAL A 38 8.37 -10.54 4.34
CA VAL A 38 8.20 -10.90 5.76
C VAL A 38 9.38 -11.74 6.26
N PHE A 39 9.84 -12.72 5.48
CA PHE A 39 11.02 -13.52 5.84
C PHE A 39 12.26 -12.65 6.02
N ARG A 40 12.47 -11.66 5.14
CA ARG A 40 13.60 -10.74 5.25
C ARG A 40 13.43 -9.73 6.38
N LEU A 41 12.20 -9.29 6.65
CA LEU A 41 11.89 -8.34 7.73
C LEU A 41 12.26 -8.90 9.11
N LYS A 42 11.96 -10.18 9.38
CA LYS A 42 12.29 -10.87 10.64
C LYS A 42 13.80 -10.84 10.98
N GLY A 43 14.66 -10.82 9.96
CA GLY A 43 16.11 -10.78 10.15
C GLY A 43 16.69 -9.39 10.37
N THR A 44 15.87 -8.32 10.34
CA THR A 44 16.37 -6.94 10.44
C THR A 44 16.22 -6.34 11.83
N THR A 45 17.28 -5.69 12.29
CA THR A 45 17.30 -4.86 13.51
C THR A 45 17.21 -3.36 13.21
N MET A 46 16.93 -3.01 11.95
CA MET A 46 17.02 -1.63 11.43
C MET A 46 15.77 -0.79 11.67
N PHE A 47 14.65 -1.41 12.02
CA PHE A 47 13.38 -0.73 12.16
C PHE A 47 12.89 -0.84 13.60
N ASN A 48 12.33 0.25 14.10
CA ASN A 48 11.61 0.24 15.37
C ASN A 48 10.42 -0.73 15.29
N PHE A 49 10.10 -1.35 16.43
CA PHE A 49 9.02 -2.33 16.52
C PHE A 49 7.69 -1.81 15.95
N SER A 50 7.36 -0.53 16.23
CA SER A 50 6.17 0.14 15.70
C SER A 50 6.09 0.06 14.17
N THR A 51 7.19 0.42 13.49
CA THR A 51 7.27 0.41 12.03
C THR A 51 7.15 -1.00 11.47
N ILE A 52 7.81 -1.98 12.09
CA ILE A 52 7.72 -3.39 11.70
C ILE A 52 6.27 -3.87 11.80
N LEU A 53 5.60 -3.56 12.92
CA LEU A 53 4.22 -3.95 13.15
C LEU A 53 3.29 -3.32 12.11
N LEU A 54 3.36 -2.01 11.89
CA LEU A 54 2.51 -1.29 10.93
C LEU A 54 2.75 -1.74 9.49
N LEU A 55 4.00 -1.97 9.09
CA LEU A 55 4.34 -2.43 7.75
C LEU A 55 3.91 -3.89 7.53
N SER A 56 3.98 -4.73 8.57
CA SER A 56 3.45 -6.09 8.56
C SER A 56 1.93 -6.09 8.44
N LEU A 57 1.24 -5.19 9.17
CA LEU A 57 -0.21 -5.04 9.09
C LEU A 57 -0.66 -4.55 7.72
N ALA A 58 0.04 -3.57 7.13
CA ALA A 58 -0.23 -3.11 5.76
C ALA A 58 -0.06 -4.24 4.73
N THR A 59 0.99 -5.05 4.90
CA THR A 59 1.25 -6.23 4.06
C THR A 59 0.18 -7.31 4.24
N LEU A 60 -0.33 -7.50 5.46
CA LEU A 60 -1.45 -8.41 5.73
C LEU A 60 -2.71 -7.98 4.97
N PHE A 61 -3.10 -6.71 5.04
CA PHE A 61 -4.23 -6.19 4.26
C PHE A 61 -4.02 -6.36 2.75
N ALA A 62 -2.82 -6.09 2.24
CA ALA A 62 -2.48 -6.31 0.83
C ALA A 62 -2.64 -7.78 0.41
N ASN A 63 -2.22 -8.72 1.26
CA ASN A 63 -2.38 -10.16 1.00
C ASN A 63 -3.83 -10.61 1.06
N ILE A 64 -4.60 -10.18 2.07
CA ILE A 64 -6.02 -10.51 2.16
C ILE A 64 -6.75 -10.00 0.91
N HIS A 65 -6.48 -8.76 0.49
CA HIS A 65 -7.01 -8.21 -0.75
C HIS A 65 -6.64 -9.06 -1.97
N ALA A 66 -5.36 -9.43 -2.12
CA ALA A 66 -4.88 -10.25 -3.22
C ALA A 66 -5.56 -11.63 -3.26
N LEU A 67 -5.74 -12.28 -2.12
CA LEU A 67 -6.41 -13.58 -2.01
C LEU A 67 -7.91 -13.49 -2.33
N VAL A 68 -8.61 -12.48 -1.81
CA VAL A 68 -10.02 -12.24 -2.12
C VAL A 68 -10.20 -11.97 -3.62
N LEU A 69 -9.32 -11.16 -4.21
CA LEU A 69 -9.39 -10.88 -5.65
C LEU A 69 -9.11 -12.14 -6.48
N LEU A 70 -8.12 -12.96 -6.13
CA LEU A 70 -7.89 -14.24 -6.79
C LEU A 70 -9.13 -15.13 -6.71
N GLY A 71 -9.78 -15.22 -5.55
CA GLY A 71 -11.02 -15.97 -5.39
C GLY A 71 -12.14 -15.48 -6.32
N ILE A 72 -12.36 -14.15 -6.36
CA ILE A 72 -13.35 -13.54 -7.27
C ILE A 72 -13.02 -13.84 -8.73
N GLN A 73 -11.78 -13.65 -9.15
CA GLN A 73 -11.35 -13.85 -10.54
C GLN A 73 -11.44 -15.33 -10.94
N SER A 74 -11.01 -16.25 -10.08
CA SER A 74 -11.16 -17.69 -10.31
C SER A 74 -12.62 -18.11 -10.45
N HIS A 75 -13.51 -17.59 -9.58
CA HIS A 75 -14.94 -17.82 -9.70
C HIS A 75 -15.48 -17.32 -11.05
N HIS A 76 -15.08 -16.13 -11.49
CA HIS A 76 -15.46 -15.60 -12.80
C HIS A 76 -14.95 -16.42 -13.97
N PHE A 77 -13.72 -16.93 -13.93
CA PHE A 77 -13.20 -17.80 -14.98
C PHE A 77 -13.99 -19.10 -15.09
N VAL A 78 -14.34 -19.72 -13.95
CA VAL A 78 -15.17 -20.93 -13.93
C VAL A 78 -16.56 -20.64 -14.51
N LEU A 79 -17.19 -19.54 -14.06
CA LEU A 79 -18.50 -19.12 -14.56
C LEU A 79 -18.46 -18.84 -16.07
N SER A 80 -17.42 -18.14 -16.55
CA SER A 80 -17.21 -17.87 -17.97
C SER A 80 -16.96 -19.13 -18.81
N ALA A 81 -16.45 -20.20 -18.22
CA ALA A 81 -16.19 -21.46 -18.93
C ALA A 81 -17.42 -22.38 -18.97
N LEU A 82 -18.30 -22.29 -17.97
CA LEU A 82 -19.41 -23.22 -17.75
C LEU A 82 -20.79 -22.63 -18.01
N TYR A 83 -20.91 -21.35 -18.36
CA TYR A 83 -22.21 -20.72 -18.55
C TYR A 83 -22.99 -21.37 -19.70
N THR A 84 -24.29 -21.58 -19.48
CA THR A 84 -25.23 -22.11 -20.48
C THR A 84 -26.09 -21.00 -21.06
N GLU A 85 -26.56 -20.08 -20.20
CA GLU A 85 -27.33 -18.92 -20.60
C GLU A 85 -26.57 -17.63 -20.26
N PRO A 86 -26.73 -16.54 -21.03
CA PRO A 86 -26.06 -15.28 -20.76
C PRO A 86 -26.36 -14.72 -19.36
N CYS A 87 -27.57 -14.92 -18.85
CA CYS A 87 -27.94 -14.41 -17.53
C CYS A 87 -27.21 -15.12 -16.38
N ASP A 88 -26.66 -16.33 -16.58
CA ASP A 88 -25.86 -17.06 -15.58
C ASP A 88 -24.58 -16.29 -15.21
N LEU A 89 -24.09 -15.43 -16.11
CA LEU A 89 -22.90 -14.61 -15.89
C LEU A 89 -23.16 -13.41 -14.95
N SER A 90 -24.44 -13.04 -14.75
CA SER A 90 -24.81 -11.90 -13.91
C SER A 90 -24.88 -12.33 -12.45
N LEU A 91 -24.05 -11.74 -11.60
CA LEU A 91 -24.07 -12.02 -10.16
C LEU A 91 -25.06 -11.09 -9.46
N ARG A 92 -25.80 -11.62 -8.48
CA ARG A 92 -26.59 -10.78 -7.60
C ARG A 92 -25.65 -10.08 -6.61
N SER A 93 -25.84 -8.79 -6.38
CA SER A 93 -24.93 -8.02 -5.51
C SER A 93 -24.90 -8.54 -4.07
N ARG A 94 -25.98 -9.18 -3.61
CA ARG A 94 -26.04 -9.89 -2.31
C ARG A 94 -25.00 -10.99 -2.16
N ASP A 95 -24.75 -11.76 -3.23
CA ASP A 95 -23.74 -12.84 -3.22
C ASP A 95 -22.31 -12.26 -3.16
N CYS A 96 -22.17 -11.01 -3.62
CA CYS A 96 -20.92 -10.25 -3.58
C CYS A 96 -20.74 -9.40 -2.31
N ALA A 97 -21.68 -9.40 -1.36
CA ALA A 97 -21.62 -8.53 -0.18
C ALA A 97 -20.37 -8.76 0.67
N ILE A 98 -20.02 -10.03 0.95
CA ILE A 98 -18.84 -10.38 1.74
C ILE A 98 -17.54 -10.03 1.01
N PRO A 99 -17.32 -10.47 -0.26
CA PRO A 99 -16.11 -10.09 -0.99
C PRO A 99 -15.94 -8.56 -1.13
N ASN A 100 -17.03 -7.83 -1.38
CA ASN A 100 -17.00 -6.38 -1.52
C ASN A 100 -16.58 -5.69 -0.22
N TYR A 101 -17.20 -6.09 0.90
CA TYR A 101 -16.84 -5.61 2.23
C TYR A 101 -15.35 -5.87 2.54
N LEU A 102 -14.85 -7.08 2.29
CA LEU A 102 -13.45 -7.41 2.53
C LEU A 102 -12.49 -6.58 1.66
N ILE A 103 -12.81 -6.36 0.38
CA ILE A 103 -12.01 -5.50 -0.51
C ILE A 103 -11.92 -4.09 0.07
N LEU A 104 -13.06 -3.48 0.45
CA LEU A 104 -13.08 -2.13 1.02
C LEU A 104 -12.30 -2.04 2.34
N CYS A 105 -12.46 -3.03 3.23
CA CYS A 105 -11.67 -3.13 4.46
C CYS A 105 -10.18 -3.16 4.19
N CYS A 106 -9.73 -3.91 3.19
CA CYS A 106 -8.31 -3.99 2.86
C CYS A 106 -7.78 -2.71 2.20
N ILE A 107 -8.54 -2.09 1.29
CA ILE A 107 -8.16 -0.81 0.69
C ILE A 107 -7.99 0.26 1.77
N LEU A 108 -8.99 0.40 2.64
CA LEU A 108 -8.93 1.35 3.73
C LEU A 108 -7.79 1.03 4.70
N GLY A 109 -7.62 -0.24 5.07
CA GLY A 109 -6.56 -0.65 5.99
C GLY A 109 -5.16 -0.37 5.47
N MET A 110 -4.91 -0.53 4.18
CA MET A 110 -3.64 -0.12 3.58
C MET A 110 -3.40 1.39 3.70
N VAL A 111 -4.40 2.21 3.40
CA VAL A 111 -4.26 3.69 3.46
C VAL A 111 -4.13 4.18 4.91
N VAL A 112 -4.88 3.62 5.84
CA VAL A 112 -4.80 3.99 7.26
C VAL A 112 -3.47 3.54 7.86
N CYS A 113 -2.95 2.35 7.50
CA CYS A 113 -1.59 1.93 7.84
C CYS A 113 -0.54 2.92 7.36
N GLN A 114 -0.63 3.37 6.12
CA GLN A 114 0.30 4.34 5.55
C GLN A 114 0.25 5.68 6.30
N ASN A 115 -0.95 6.09 6.73
CA ASN A 115 -1.10 7.28 7.56
C ASN A 115 -0.51 7.10 8.96
N ALA A 116 -0.73 5.94 9.58
CA ALA A 116 -0.10 5.58 10.85
C ALA A 116 1.43 5.56 10.75
N LEU A 117 2.00 5.11 9.62
CA LEU A 117 3.45 5.08 9.42
C LEU A 117 4.09 6.46 9.45
N TRP A 118 3.53 7.46 8.76
CA TRP A 118 4.11 8.81 8.80
C TRP A 118 3.90 9.48 10.15
N MET A 119 2.78 9.23 10.84
CA MET A 119 2.56 9.69 12.21
C MET A 119 3.55 9.06 13.20
N ASP A 120 3.85 7.77 13.05
CA ASP A 120 4.89 7.10 13.82
C ASP A 120 6.29 7.71 13.56
N ARG A 121 6.61 8.07 12.32
CA ARG A 121 7.84 8.79 11.99
C ARG A 121 7.88 10.19 12.57
N LEU A 122 6.75 10.91 12.57
CA LEU A 122 6.64 12.21 13.23
C LEU A 122 6.91 12.08 14.72
N ALA A 123 6.34 11.08 15.40
CA ALA A 123 6.60 10.82 16.82
C ALA A 123 8.09 10.53 17.09
N ALA A 124 8.74 9.73 16.23
CA ALA A 124 10.18 9.45 16.33
C ALA A 124 11.05 10.70 16.12
N THR A 125 10.63 11.62 15.24
CA THR A 125 11.35 12.88 14.97
C THR A 125 11.15 13.92 16.07
N MET A 126 9.96 14.00 16.68
CA MET A 126 9.62 14.99 17.71
C MET A 126 10.10 14.58 19.10
N PHE A 127 10.09 13.28 19.42
CA PHE A 127 10.40 12.76 20.77
C PHE A 127 11.54 11.72 20.75
N PRO A 128 12.77 12.09 20.34
CA PRO A 128 13.86 11.14 20.08
C PRO A 128 14.29 10.32 21.31
N ASP A 129 14.10 10.83 22.53
CA ASP A 129 14.53 10.15 23.76
C ASP A 129 13.43 9.27 24.39
N ALA A 130 12.17 9.69 24.24
CA ALA A 130 11.02 8.95 24.77
C ALA A 130 10.55 7.86 23.79
N TYR A 131 10.64 8.13 22.48
CA TYR A 131 10.13 7.24 21.45
C TYR A 131 10.72 5.82 21.48
N PRO A 132 12.03 5.59 21.66
CA PRO A 132 12.57 4.24 21.71
C PRO A 132 11.93 3.40 22.83
N LYS A 133 11.66 4.03 23.99
CA LYS A 133 11.05 3.39 25.17
C LYS A 133 9.55 3.12 24.96
N SER A 134 8.85 3.98 24.23
CA SER A 134 7.40 3.89 24.01
C SER A 134 7.00 3.28 22.66
N SER A 135 7.95 3.02 21.76
CA SER A 135 7.71 2.58 20.38
C SER A 135 6.78 1.36 20.28
N LYS A 136 6.92 0.38 21.17
CA LYS A 136 6.01 -0.78 21.22
C LYS A 136 4.57 -0.38 21.51
N ARG A 137 4.34 0.47 22.51
CA ARG A 137 3.00 0.94 22.89
C ARG A 137 2.37 1.77 21.78
N ILE A 138 3.15 2.67 21.16
CA ILE A 138 2.71 3.48 20.02
C ILE A 138 2.30 2.57 18.85
N GLY A 139 3.13 1.57 18.52
CA GLY A 139 2.82 0.61 17.47
C GLY A 139 1.52 -0.15 17.70
N PHE A 140 1.31 -0.68 18.91
CA PHE A 140 0.06 -1.38 19.23
C PHE A 140 -1.15 -0.45 19.22
N ALA A 141 -1.02 0.77 19.75
CA ALA A 141 -2.10 1.75 19.73
C ALA A 141 -2.52 2.09 18.29
N PHE A 142 -1.56 2.38 17.41
CA PHE A 142 -1.86 2.62 16.00
C PHE A 142 -2.39 1.35 15.29
N GLY A 143 -1.85 0.17 15.60
CA GLY A 143 -2.32 -1.08 15.01
C GLY A 143 -3.78 -1.39 15.35
N ILE A 144 -4.18 -1.21 16.61
CA ILE A 144 -5.58 -1.37 17.05
C ILE A 144 -6.47 -0.34 16.35
N LEU A 145 -6.05 0.92 16.32
CA LEU A 145 -6.80 1.98 15.64
C LEU A 145 -7.01 1.68 14.16
N VAL A 146 -5.94 1.25 13.47
CA VAL A 146 -6.02 0.84 12.06
C VAL A 146 -7.05 -0.25 11.89
N ILE A 147 -6.98 -1.34 12.66
CA ILE A 147 -7.91 -2.46 12.55
C ILE A 147 -9.34 -1.96 12.77
N LEU A 148 -9.60 -1.24 13.85
CA LEU A 148 -10.94 -0.73 14.16
C LEU A 148 -11.51 0.13 13.02
N VAL A 149 -10.74 1.12 12.53
CA VAL A 149 -11.18 2.00 11.45
C VAL A 149 -11.40 1.23 10.14
N SER A 150 -10.51 0.27 9.84
CA SER A 150 -10.55 -0.50 8.59
C SER A 150 -11.81 -1.34 8.45
N PHE A 151 -12.32 -1.89 9.55
CA PHE A 151 -13.55 -2.69 9.53
C PHE A 151 -14.80 -1.85 9.79
N LEU A 152 -14.73 -0.88 10.72
CA LEU A 152 -15.90 -0.09 11.12
C LEU A 152 -16.41 0.81 9.97
N VAL A 153 -15.53 1.48 9.24
CA VAL A 153 -15.96 2.42 8.20
C VAL A 153 -16.67 1.71 7.04
N PRO A 154 -16.12 0.65 6.42
CA PRO A 154 -16.84 -0.07 5.36
C PRO A 154 -18.15 -0.69 5.86
N PHE A 155 -18.19 -1.14 7.13
CA PHE A 155 -19.42 -1.67 7.72
C PHE A 155 -20.50 -0.60 7.79
N LEU A 156 -20.17 0.59 8.28
CA LEU A 156 -21.10 1.72 8.36
C LEU A 156 -21.57 2.20 6.98
N LEU A 157 -20.71 2.11 5.96
CA LEU A 157 -21.06 2.50 4.60
C LEU A 157 -22.00 1.50 3.92
N LEU A 158 -21.78 0.20 4.13
CA LEU A 158 -22.49 -0.86 3.44
C LEU A 158 -23.73 -1.39 4.19
N ARG A 159 -23.93 -1.04 5.46
CA ARG A 159 -25.03 -1.59 6.30
C ARG A 159 -26.44 -1.33 5.78
N ASN A 160 -26.62 -0.24 5.02
CA ASN A 160 -27.93 0.20 4.54
C ASN A 160 -28.16 -0.14 3.07
N ASP A 161 -27.24 -0.87 2.42
CA ASP A 161 -27.40 -1.24 1.02
C ASP A 161 -28.47 -2.33 0.88
N PRO A 162 -29.45 -2.17 -0.04
CA PRO A 162 -30.46 -3.19 -0.27
C PRO A 162 -29.92 -4.45 -0.98
N TYR A 163 -28.78 -4.36 -1.69
CA TYR A 163 -28.19 -5.48 -2.46
C TYR A 163 -29.15 -6.15 -3.47
N ASP A 164 -30.01 -5.35 -4.11
CA ASP A 164 -31.03 -5.82 -5.07
C ASP A 164 -30.63 -5.65 -6.54
N ASP A 165 -29.40 -5.22 -6.81
CA ASP A 165 -28.86 -5.02 -8.16
C ASP A 165 -28.02 -6.21 -8.67
N TYR A 166 -27.82 -6.25 -9.99
CA TYR A 166 -26.94 -7.21 -10.64
C TYR A 166 -25.60 -6.57 -10.99
N VAL A 167 -24.52 -7.29 -10.71
CA VAL A 167 -23.15 -6.86 -10.94
C VAL A 167 -22.41 -7.89 -11.81
N LEU A 168 -21.50 -7.38 -12.65
CA LEU A 168 -20.67 -8.22 -13.50
C LEU A 168 -19.57 -8.91 -12.70
N THR A 169 -19.02 -8.24 -11.69
CA THR A 169 -18.04 -8.82 -10.76
C THR A 169 -18.22 -8.29 -9.36
N CYS A 170 -17.80 -9.07 -8.36
CA CYS A 170 -17.87 -8.65 -6.96
C CYS A 170 -16.90 -7.51 -6.58
N VAL A 171 -16.05 -7.07 -7.51
CA VAL A 171 -15.19 -5.89 -7.36
C VAL A 171 -16.00 -4.60 -7.56
N ILE A 172 -17.09 -4.66 -8.32
CA ILE A 172 -17.95 -3.51 -8.59
C ILE A 172 -18.80 -3.22 -7.35
N THR A 173 -18.76 -1.97 -6.88
CA THR A 173 -19.59 -1.51 -5.77
C THR A 173 -21.08 -1.57 -6.13
N PRO A 174 -21.94 -2.09 -5.23
CA PRO A 174 -23.39 -2.05 -5.40
C PRO A 174 -23.90 -0.62 -5.61
N LYS A 175 -25.00 -0.48 -6.36
CA LYS A 175 -25.55 0.84 -6.72
C LYS A 175 -26.00 1.66 -5.50
N GLY A 176 -26.58 1.02 -4.49
CA GLY A 176 -27.14 1.69 -3.30
C GLY A 176 -26.09 2.50 -2.52
N SER A 177 -24.90 1.93 -2.33
CA SER A 177 -23.79 2.54 -1.59
C SER A 177 -22.76 3.22 -2.47
N ALA A 178 -22.97 3.25 -3.79
CA ALA A 178 -21.97 3.75 -4.73
C ALA A 178 -21.57 5.21 -4.45
N ALA A 179 -22.51 6.08 -4.06
CA ALA A 179 -22.22 7.48 -3.74
C ALA A 179 -21.30 7.58 -2.50
N HIS A 180 -21.67 6.92 -1.41
CA HIS A 180 -20.89 6.94 -0.17
C HIS A 180 -19.50 6.31 -0.32
N VAL A 181 -19.37 5.25 -1.13
CA VAL A 181 -18.06 4.65 -1.45
C VAL A 181 -17.20 5.60 -2.29
N ASN A 182 -17.80 6.47 -3.10
CA ASN A 182 -17.05 7.49 -3.83
C ASN A 182 -16.52 8.57 -2.89
N ASP A 183 -17.35 9.04 -1.97
CA ASP A 183 -16.95 9.98 -0.92
C ASP A 183 -15.78 9.42 -0.10
N LEU A 184 -15.81 8.12 0.20
CA LEU A 184 -14.69 7.41 0.81
C LEU A 184 -13.44 7.50 -0.07
N PHE A 185 -13.52 7.14 -1.36
CA PHE A 185 -12.35 7.19 -2.26
C PHE A 185 -11.77 8.61 -2.37
N TYR A 186 -12.60 9.66 -2.45
CA TYR A 186 -12.11 11.04 -2.42
C TYR A 186 -11.40 11.37 -1.11
N SER A 187 -11.96 10.95 0.02
CA SER A 187 -11.33 11.11 1.33
C SER A 187 -9.98 10.39 1.40
N LEU A 188 -9.85 9.20 0.80
CA LEU A 188 -8.58 8.48 0.73
C LEU A 188 -7.54 9.19 -0.13
N ILE A 189 -7.93 9.86 -1.22
CA ILE A 189 -7.00 10.70 -2.00
C ILE A 189 -6.46 11.84 -1.14
N CYS A 190 -7.35 12.55 -0.44
CA CYS A 190 -6.96 13.65 0.47
C CYS A 190 -6.01 13.16 1.56
N LEU A 191 -6.30 12.03 2.19
CA LEU A 191 -5.42 11.41 3.20
C LEU A 191 -4.06 11.01 2.62
N ASN A 192 -4.02 10.44 1.42
CA ASN A 192 -2.77 10.10 0.75
C ASN A 192 -1.95 11.34 0.38
N PHE A 193 -2.60 12.42 -0.05
CA PHE A 193 -1.94 13.69 -0.32
C PHE A 193 -1.28 14.26 0.95
N ILE A 194 -2.03 14.27 2.07
CA ILE A 194 -1.50 14.66 3.39
C ILE A 194 -0.31 13.78 3.77
N ALA A 195 -0.41 12.47 3.59
CA ALA A 195 0.68 11.54 3.89
C ALA A 195 1.94 11.83 3.06
N VAL A 196 1.81 12.11 1.75
CA VAL A 196 2.94 12.48 0.89
C VAL A 196 3.56 13.79 1.35
N PHE A 197 2.75 14.83 1.57
CA PHE A 197 3.22 16.12 2.04
C PHE A 197 3.94 16.01 3.39
N ALA A 198 3.34 15.32 4.36
CA ALA A 198 3.93 15.10 5.68
C ALA A 198 5.27 14.34 5.58
N ASN A 199 5.38 13.31 4.74
CA ASN A 199 6.64 12.60 4.53
C ASN A 199 7.73 13.50 3.93
N ILE A 200 7.38 14.38 2.99
CA ILE A 200 8.33 15.36 2.42
C ILE A 200 8.81 16.32 3.51
N CYS A 201 7.90 16.90 4.30
CA CYS A 201 8.25 17.77 5.42
C CYS A 201 9.16 17.06 6.43
N LEU A 202 8.82 15.83 6.84
CA LEU A 202 9.62 15.02 7.76
C LEU A 202 11.01 14.71 7.19
N PHE A 203 11.12 14.41 5.89
CA PHE A 203 12.40 14.19 5.24
C PHE A 203 13.29 15.45 5.31
N LEU A 204 12.73 16.63 5.00
CA LEU A 204 13.46 17.89 5.06
C LEU A 204 13.90 18.23 6.50
N ILE A 205 13.01 18.09 7.47
CA ILE A 205 13.30 18.33 8.90
C ILE A 205 14.41 17.39 9.39
N ASN A 206 14.31 16.09 9.10
CA ASN A 206 15.31 15.12 9.54
C ASN A 206 16.66 15.36 8.87
N LYS A 207 16.68 15.72 7.57
CA LYS A 207 17.91 16.10 6.85
C LYS A 207 18.57 17.35 7.44
N HIS A 208 17.78 18.35 7.82
CA HIS A 208 18.27 19.52 8.52
C HIS A 208 18.88 19.15 9.89
N LYS A 209 18.18 18.32 10.68
CA LYS A 209 18.68 17.82 11.98
C LYS A 209 19.99 17.05 11.83
N GLU A 210 20.12 16.18 10.84
CA GLU A 210 21.37 15.44 10.59
C GLU A 210 22.56 16.39 10.36
N LYS A 211 22.37 17.46 9.59
CA LYS A 211 23.41 18.48 9.32
C LYS A 211 23.78 19.25 10.58
N MET A 212 22.80 19.62 11.40
CA MET A 212 23.01 20.37 12.65
C MET A 212 23.69 19.54 13.74
N LEU A 213 23.41 18.23 13.80
CA LEU A 213 23.90 17.32 14.84
C LEU A 213 25.27 16.70 14.50
N ARG A 214 26.07 17.35 13.64
CA ARG A 214 27.36 16.80 13.14
C ARG A 214 28.29 16.31 14.24
N PHE A 215 28.30 16.97 15.40
CA PHE A 215 29.18 16.66 16.53
C PHE A 215 28.62 15.65 17.53
N ARG A 216 27.31 15.34 17.48
CA ARG A 216 26.65 14.36 18.36
C ARG A 216 26.42 13.05 17.61
N VAL A 217 27.39 12.14 17.68
CA VAL A 217 27.41 10.90 16.87
C VAL A 217 26.15 10.05 17.04
N SER A 218 25.69 9.84 18.28
CA SER A 218 24.50 9.04 18.58
C SER A 218 23.21 9.65 17.99
N ASP A 219 23.05 10.96 18.11
CA ASP A 219 21.85 11.65 17.63
C ASP A 219 21.86 11.78 16.11
N ARG A 220 23.04 11.97 15.52
CA ARG A 220 23.23 11.92 14.06
C ARG A 220 22.88 10.54 13.50
N PHE A 221 23.28 9.47 14.18
CA PHE A 221 22.93 8.11 13.77
C PHE A 221 21.42 7.88 13.80
N ARG A 222 20.74 8.29 14.88
CA ARG A 222 19.26 8.23 14.98
C ARG A 222 18.57 9.05 13.90
N ALA A 223 19.07 10.26 13.62
CA ALA A 223 18.55 11.11 12.54
C ALA A 223 18.72 10.44 11.17
N TYR A 224 19.89 9.84 10.90
CA TYR A 224 20.17 9.11 9.67
C TYR A 224 19.26 7.88 9.49
N GLU A 225 19.02 7.12 10.56
CA GLU A 225 18.08 6.00 10.56
C GLU A 225 16.66 6.50 10.20
N ASN A 226 16.19 7.55 10.87
CA ASN A 226 14.90 8.16 10.61
C ASN A 226 14.78 8.70 9.16
N ILE A 227 15.83 9.33 8.60
CA ILE A 227 15.84 9.75 7.19
C ILE A 227 15.68 8.55 6.26
N THR A 228 16.43 7.47 6.52
CA THR A 228 16.39 6.27 5.70
C THR A 228 15.00 5.67 5.70
N VAL A 229 14.39 5.45 6.87
CA VAL A 229 13.01 4.90 6.97
C VAL A 229 11.99 5.85 6.34
N THR A 230 12.04 7.15 6.65
CA THR A 230 11.09 8.16 6.13
C THR A 230 11.15 8.25 4.62
N LYS A 231 12.35 8.14 4.01
CA LYS A 231 12.50 8.13 2.56
C LYS A 231 11.74 6.96 1.93
N TRP A 232 11.84 5.76 2.49
CA TRP A 232 11.15 4.58 1.97
C TRP A 232 9.64 4.63 2.17
N VAL A 233 9.19 5.02 3.36
CA VAL A 233 7.77 5.26 3.65
C VAL A 233 7.22 6.33 2.71
N GLY A 234 7.98 7.38 2.43
CA GLY A 234 7.65 8.42 1.46
C GLY A 234 7.53 7.92 0.02
N ILE A 235 8.43 7.04 -0.44
CA ILE A 235 8.34 6.42 -1.77
C ILE A 235 7.09 5.55 -1.88
N ILE A 236 6.82 4.70 -0.88
CA ILE A 236 5.59 3.89 -0.82
C ILE A 236 4.37 4.81 -0.89
N ALA A 237 4.35 5.86 -0.06
CA ALA A 237 3.24 6.78 0.01
C ALA A 237 2.99 7.52 -1.31
N PHE A 238 4.06 7.94 -1.99
CA PHE A 238 3.98 8.58 -3.29
C PHE A 238 3.44 7.64 -4.37
N THR A 239 3.92 6.39 -4.41
CA THR A 239 3.43 5.38 -5.35
C THR A 239 1.94 5.09 -5.11
N GLN A 240 1.53 4.90 -3.85
CA GLN A 240 0.13 4.64 -3.51
C GLN A 240 -0.77 5.84 -3.83
N PHE A 241 -0.32 7.07 -3.55
CA PHE A 241 -1.03 8.29 -3.94
C PHE A 241 -1.27 8.35 -5.45
N PHE A 242 -0.23 8.10 -6.26
CA PHE A 242 -0.35 8.15 -7.72
C PHE A 242 -1.34 7.10 -8.25
N VAL A 243 -1.21 5.85 -7.77
CA VAL A 243 -2.09 4.74 -8.19
C VAL A 243 -3.54 4.98 -7.78
N MET A 244 -3.79 5.36 -6.52
CA MET A 244 -5.15 5.58 -6.00
C MET A 244 -5.82 6.82 -6.59
N THR A 245 -5.05 7.88 -6.86
CA THR A 245 -5.57 9.07 -7.54
C THR A 245 -5.97 8.73 -8.97
N THR A 246 -5.14 7.97 -9.68
CA THR A 246 -5.45 7.52 -11.06
C THR A 246 -6.67 6.63 -11.10
N TYR A 247 -6.79 5.68 -10.17
CA TYR A 247 -7.99 4.84 -10.03
C TYR A 247 -9.25 5.68 -9.80
N SER A 248 -9.21 6.56 -8.80
CA SER A 248 -10.39 7.33 -8.40
C SER A 248 -10.81 8.35 -9.46
N SER A 249 -9.85 9.01 -10.12
CA SER A 249 -10.14 9.94 -11.21
C SER A 249 -10.73 9.21 -12.42
N ALA A 250 -10.17 8.05 -12.80
CA ALA A 250 -10.71 7.24 -13.88
C ALA A 250 -12.14 6.77 -13.56
N MET A 251 -12.40 6.27 -12.34
CA MET A 251 -13.74 5.87 -11.92
C MET A 251 -14.72 7.03 -11.91
N TYR A 252 -14.30 8.22 -11.48
CA TYR A 252 -15.14 9.42 -11.54
C TYR A 252 -15.52 9.78 -12.97
N VAL A 253 -14.55 9.84 -13.89
CA VAL A 253 -14.78 10.12 -15.31
C VAL A 253 -15.72 9.08 -15.92
N ILE A 254 -15.45 7.78 -15.69
CA ILE A 254 -16.31 6.69 -16.21
C ILE A 254 -17.74 6.79 -15.67
N ARG A 255 -17.95 7.31 -14.47
CA ARG A 255 -19.30 7.49 -13.91
C ARG A 255 -20.01 8.73 -14.44
N THR A 256 -19.30 9.85 -14.63
CA THR A 256 -19.91 11.11 -15.07
C THR A 256 -20.12 11.17 -16.58
N THR A 257 -19.17 10.68 -17.38
CA THR A 257 -19.25 10.74 -18.85
C THR A 257 -19.66 9.42 -19.49
N GLY A 258 -19.57 8.30 -18.76
CA GLY A 258 -19.89 6.96 -19.26
C GLY A 258 -21.38 6.65 -19.39
N GLY A 259 -22.26 7.65 -19.28
CA GLY A 259 -23.66 7.54 -19.74
C GLY A 259 -23.77 7.48 -21.27
N ASN A 260 -22.80 8.07 -21.98
CA ASN A 260 -22.78 8.14 -23.44
C ASN A 260 -21.99 7.00 -24.11
N LEU A 261 -21.37 6.13 -23.32
CA LEU A 261 -20.56 5.02 -23.82
C LEU A 261 -21.39 3.74 -23.92
N PRO A 262 -21.16 2.89 -24.96
CA PRO A 262 -21.70 1.55 -25.00
C PRO A 262 -21.34 0.75 -23.73
N ASP A 263 -22.26 -0.07 -23.24
CA ASP A 263 -22.08 -0.83 -21.99
C ASP A 263 -20.82 -1.69 -21.99
N VAL A 264 -20.49 -2.30 -23.14
CA VAL A 264 -19.27 -3.11 -23.30
C VAL A 264 -18.00 -2.29 -23.05
N GLN A 265 -17.91 -1.10 -23.64
CA GLN A 265 -16.76 -0.21 -23.46
C GLN A 265 -16.67 0.29 -22.03
N LYS A 266 -17.81 0.64 -21.43
CA LYS A 266 -17.90 1.12 -20.05
C LYS A 266 -17.41 0.07 -19.06
N GLN A 267 -17.84 -1.19 -19.18
CA GLN A 267 -17.40 -2.27 -18.28
C GLN A 267 -15.93 -2.61 -18.50
N ASN A 268 -15.45 -2.63 -19.75
CA ASN A 268 -14.03 -2.82 -20.05
C ASN A 268 -13.14 -1.74 -19.42
N LEU A 269 -13.55 -0.48 -19.49
CA LEU A 269 -12.82 0.61 -18.83
C LEU A 269 -12.81 0.44 -17.31
N ARG A 270 -13.95 0.03 -16.71
CA ARG A 270 -14.03 -0.19 -15.26
C ARG A 270 -13.04 -1.26 -14.77
N ILE A 271 -12.95 -2.39 -15.47
CA ILE A 271 -12.03 -3.45 -15.06
C ILE A 271 -10.58 -3.00 -15.28
N TRP A 272 -10.24 -2.38 -16.42
CA TRP A 272 -8.87 -1.93 -16.70
C TRP A 272 -8.35 -0.90 -15.70
N PHE A 273 -9.20 0.05 -15.33
CA PHE A 273 -8.84 1.08 -14.38
C PHE A 273 -8.93 0.62 -12.92
N TYR A 274 -9.27 -0.63 -12.63
CA TYR A 274 -9.13 -1.18 -11.28
C TYR A 274 -7.66 -1.40 -10.92
N LEU A 275 -6.99 -0.31 -10.49
CA LEU A 275 -5.54 -0.30 -10.22
C LEU A 275 -5.15 -0.69 -8.79
N VAL A 276 -6.12 -1.05 -7.95
CA VAL A 276 -5.86 -1.49 -6.57
C VAL A 276 -4.84 -2.65 -6.49
N PRO A 277 -4.88 -3.68 -7.37
CA PRO A 277 -3.89 -4.77 -7.36
C PRO A 277 -2.45 -4.31 -7.63
N LEU A 278 -2.29 -3.21 -8.38
CA LEU A 278 -0.98 -2.58 -8.57
C LEU A 278 -0.49 -1.94 -7.27
N SER A 279 -1.37 -1.31 -6.50
CA SER A 279 -1.05 -0.78 -5.17
C SER A 279 -0.70 -1.90 -4.19
N THR A 280 -1.42 -3.03 -4.19
CA THR A 280 -1.12 -4.15 -3.29
C THR A 280 0.21 -4.81 -3.62
N PHE A 281 0.59 -4.87 -4.90
CA PHE A 281 1.87 -5.44 -5.35
C PHE A 281 3.06 -4.53 -5.06
N THR A 282 2.92 -3.23 -5.32
CA THR A 282 4.02 -2.26 -5.17
C THR A 282 4.44 -2.06 -3.72
N LEU A 283 3.52 -2.16 -2.75
CA LEU A 283 3.80 -2.02 -1.32
C LEU A 283 4.88 -3.01 -0.81
N PRO A 284 4.71 -4.34 -0.89
CA PRO A 284 5.71 -5.30 -0.44
C PRO A 284 6.97 -5.29 -1.34
N LEU A 285 6.83 -4.98 -2.63
CA LEU A 285 7.97 -4.89 -3.54
C LEU A 285 8.93 -3.76 -3.15
N ILE A 286 8.42 -2.54 -3.00
CA ILE A 286 9.21 -1.38 -2.60
C ILE A 286 9.81 -1.62 -1.21
N SER A 287 9.03 -2.19 -0.28
CA SER A 287 9.50 -2.54 1.05
C SER A 287 10.65 -3.55 1.03
N LEU A 288 10.58 -4.57 0.18
CA LEU A 288 11.64 -5.56 0.00
C LEU A 288 12.90 -4.95 -0.63
N LEU A 289 12.74 -4.12 -1.65
CA LEU A 289 13.87 -3.43 -2.31
C LEU A 289 14.57 -2.48 -1.34
N ALA A 290 13.81 -1.70 -0.58
CA ALA A 290 14.30 -0.83 0.48
C ALA A 290 15.13 -1.61 1.51
N LEU A 291 14.59 -2.72 2.01
CA LEU A 291 15.25 -3.56 3.00
C LEU A 291 16.56 -4.16 2.46
N ARG A 292 16.56 -4.63 1.20
CA ARG A 292 17.78 -5.15 0.54
C ARG A 292 18.84 -4.06 0.37
N TYR A 293 18.43 -2.87 -0.04
CA TYR A 293 19.34 -1.73 -0.21
C TYR A 293 20.02 -1.37 1.11
N VAL A 294 19.24 -1.23 2.18
CA VAL A 294 19.74 -0.89 3.52
C VAL A 294 20.67 -1.99 4.05
N SER A 295 20.28 -3.26 3.91
CA SER A 295 21.10 -4.39 4.34
C SER A 295 22.45 -4.41 3.62
N ARG A 296 22.47 -4.16 2.32
CA ARG A 296 23.73 -4.07 1.53
C ARG A 296 24.58 -2.88 1.97
N GLN A 297 23.99 -1.70 2.10
CA GLN A 297 24.70 -0.50 2.50
C GLN A 297 25.34 -0.64 3.89
N ARG A 298 24.62 -1.27 4.83
CA ARG A 298 25.15 -1.57 6.17
C ARG A 298 26.30 -2.56 6.10
N HIS A 299 26.16 -3.65 5.34
CA HIS A 299 27.22 -4.62 5.17
C HIS A 299 28.48 -3.95 4.60
N THR A 300 28.37 -3.19 3.52
CA THR A 300 29.49 -2.44 2.93
C THR A 300 30.12 -1.46 3.91
N SER A 301 29.30 -0.75 4.71
CA SER A 301 29.81 0.21 5.70
C SER A 301 30.57 -0.49 6.82
N ILE A 302 30.07 -1.62 7.33
CA ILE A 302 30.76 -2.43 8.34
C ILE A 302 32.04 -3.01 7.77
N THR A 303 32.00 -3.63 6.59
CA THR A 303 33.19 -4.17 5.91
C THR A 303 34.24 -3.08 5.73
N ARG A 304 33.86 -1.87 5.29
CA ARG A 304 34.78 -0.74 5.16
C ARG A 304 35.43 -0.36 6.49
N LEU A 305 34.64 -0.21 7.56
CA LEU A 305 35.16 0.13 8.89
C LEU A 305 36.06 -0.97 9.47
N THR A 306 35.76 -2.25 9.20
CA THR A 306 36.57 -3.39 9.64
C THR A 306 37.89 -3.48 8.87
N HIS A 307 37.89 -3.17 7.56
CA HIS A 307 39.12 -3.10 6.77
C HIS A 307 39.96 -1.85 7.05
N GLU A 308 39.35 -0.69 7.30
CA GLU A 308 40.05 0.55 7.68
C GLU A 308 40.78 0.43 9.04
N LYS A 309 40.28 -0.41 9.96
CA LYS A 309 40.94 -0.67 11.26
C LYS A 309 42.32 -1.31 11.12
N VAL A 310 42.63 -1.95 10.00
CA VAL A 310 43.96 -2.56 9.78
C VAL A 310 45.01 -1.49 9.46
N ASP A 311 44.60 -0.28 9.06
CA ASP A 311 45.51 0.82 8.71
C ASP A 311 45.36 2.03 9.66
N GLN A 312 45.34 1.75 10.96
CA GLN A 312 45.38 2.77 12.02
C GLN A 312 46.56 3.75 11.83
N SER A 313 47.65 3.27 11.25
CA SER A 313 48.82 4.05 10.80
C SER A 313 48.46 5.12 9.77
N ALA A 314 47.74 4.77 8.70
CA ALA A 314 47.35 5.76 7.69
C ALA A 314 46.35 6.79 8.22
N TYR A 315 45.43 6.38 9.11
CA TYR A 315 44.50 7.31 9.75
C TYR A 315 45.20 8.31 10.67
N MET A 316 46.12 7.83 11.51
CA MET A 316 46.91 8.70 12.39
C MET A 316 47.85 9.61 11.60
N ASN A 317 48.51 9.11 10.54
CA ASN A 317 49.34 9.92 9.64
C ASN A 317 48.53 11.01 8.92
N GLY A 318 47.27 10.73 8.56
CA GLY A 318 46.36 11.72 7.96
C GLY A 318 45.97 12.83 8.94
N LEU A 319 45.72 12.49 10.21
CA LEU A 319 45.48 13.46 11.28
C LEU A 319 46.72 14.31 11.57
N GLU A 320 47.89 13.68 11.60
CA GLU A 320 49.17 14.35 11.85
C GLU A 320 49.54 15.31 10.71
N GLN A 321 49.29 14.95 9.46
CA GLN A 321 49.44 15.86 8.32
C GLN A 321 48.47 17.05 8.34
N MET A 322 47.23 16.85 8.80
CA MET A 322 46.27 17.95 8.96
C MET A 322 46.66 18.88 10.11
N TRP A 323 47.31 18.35 11.16
CA TRP A 323 47.75 19.11 12.32
C TRP A 323 49.07 19.86 12.08
N ASN A 324 49.97 19.27 11.28
CA ASN A 324 51.30 19.82 10.98
C ASN A 324 51.35 20.68 9.72
N LYS A 325 50.28 20.76 8.93
CA LYS A 325 50.14 21.80 7.90
C LYS A 325 49.81 23.14 8.58
N LYS A 326 50.85 23.89 8.90
CA LYS A 326 50.82 25.34 9.10
C LYS A 326 50.73 26.07 7.76
#